data_AF-A0AAD1HRQ1-F1
#
_entry.id   AF-A0AAD1HRQ1-F1
#
_cell.length_a   1.000
_cell.length_b   1.000
_cell.length_c   1.000
_cell.angle_alpha   90.00
_cell.angle_beta   90.00
_cell.angle_gamma   90.00
#
_symmetry.space_group_name_H-M   'P 1'
#
loop_
_entity.id
_entity.type
_entity.pdbx_description
1 polymer ?
#
loop_
_entity_poly.entity_id
_entity_poly.type
_entity_poly.pdbx_seq_one_letter_code
_entity_poly.pdbx_strand_id
1 'polypeptide(L)'
;MSKPRILDLYCCAGGAGMGYHRAGFEVVGVDIEQRDNYPFEFHRGDAIEFLKEHGHEFDAVHASPPCQRYSALTTGTHSYRENNFPDLLPPTREALDAVGKPYIIENVVGAPIRADLKLCGLMFGLRVFRHRLFEVSGFWAPQPDHPSHKGHRVAGWRHGVKYEGDMVAVYGHGGGKGSLQEWQDAMGIHWTSVRKEIAEAIPPAFTEYIGHQLMAQLREEAWV
;
A
#
# COMPACT_ATOMS: atom_id res chain seq x y z
N MET A 1 23.91 8.78 13.50
CA MET A 1 23.24 7.52 13.17
C MET A 1 22.83 7.59 11.71
N SER A 2 23.00 6.50 10.96
CA SER A 2 22.46 6.39 9.60
C SER A 2 20.93 6.48 9.64
N LYS A 3 20.33 6.94 8.55
CA LYS A 3 18.87 6.97 8.40
C LYS A 3 18.37 5.52 8.31
N PRO A 4 17.32 5.11 9.06
CA PRO A 4 16.79 3.76 8.95
C PRO A 4 16.33 3.44 7.52
N ARG A 5 16.59 2.22 7.06
CA ARG A 5 16.27 1.74 5.71
C ARG A 5 15.08 0.79 5.75
N ILE A 6 14.15 0.96 4.81
CA ILE A 6 12.99 0.07 4.63
C ILE A 6 12.94 -0.48 3.20
N LEU A 7 12.68 -1.78 3.09
CA LEU A 7 12.48 -2.47 1.82
C LEU A 7 10.98 -2.48 1.48
N ASP A 8 10.59 -1.88 0.35
CA ASP A 8 9.23 -1.86 -0.20
C ASP A 8 9.10 -2.96 -1.26
N LEU A 9 8.53 -4.11 -0.88
CA LEU A 9 8.31 -5.25 -1.77
C LEU A 9 6.97 -5.14 -2.49
N TYR A 10 6.96 -5.54 -3.76
CA TYR A 10 5.81 -5.36 -4.67
C TYR A 10 5.47 -3.88 -4.86
N CYS A 11 6.51 -3.06 -4.99
CA CYS A 11 6.45 -1.63 -4.74
C CYS A 11 5.54 -0.86 -5.70
N CYS A 12 5.23 -1.42 -6.88
CA CYS A 12 4.45 -0.77 -7.91
C CYS A 12 4.99 0.64 -8.21
N ALA A 13 4.12 1.65 -8.19
CA ALA A 13 4.53 3.05 -8.36
C ALA A 13 4.95 3.73 -7.05
N GLY A 14 5.07 3.01 -5.94
CA GLY A 14 5.63 3.54 -4.69
C GLY A 14 4.67 4.33 -3.82
N GLY A 15 3.37 4.00 -3.83
CA GLY A 15 2.41 4.57 -2.89
C GLY A 15 2.81 4.30 -1.43
N ALA A 16 3.18 3.06 -1.12
CA ALA A 16 3.67 2.65 0.19
C ALA A 16 5.02 3.31 0.51
N GLY A 17 6.02 3.11 -0.36
CA GLY A 17 7.36 3.70 -0.23
C GLY A 17 7.33 5.21 0.03
N MET A 18 6.46 5.97 -0.65
CA MET A 18 6.37 7.42 -0.44
C MET A 18 5.98 7.78 0.99
N GLY A 19 5.07 7.02 1.60
CA GLY A 19 4.70 7.26 2.99
C GLY A 19 5.87 7.03 3.94
N TYR A 20 6.62 5.94 3.75
CA TYR A 20 7.81 5.69 4.57
C TYR A 20 8.92 6.73 4.36
N HIS A 21 9.11 7.19 3.13
CA HIS A 21 10.02 8.30 2.85
C HIS A 21 9.65 9.56 3.64
N ARG A 22 8.35 9.92 3.64
CA ARG A 22 7.81 11.06 4.42
C ARG A 22 7.99 10.86 5.92
N ALA A 23 7.87 9.63 6.41
CA ALA A 23 8.13 9.28 7.80
C ALA A 23 9.63 9.33 8.19
N GLY A 24 10.52 9.46 7.21
CA GLY A 24 11.95 9.60 7.44
C GLY A 24 12.76 8.33 7.27
N PHE A 25 12.29 7.34 6.49
CA PHE A 25 13.09 6.22 6.03
C PHE A 25 13.88 6.54 4.76
N GLU A 26 14.98 5.84 4.54
CA GLU A 26 15.54 5.58 3.22
C GLU A 26 14.83 4.35 2.63
N VAL A 27 14.33 4.45 1.40
CA VAL A 27 13.41 3.47 0.83
C VAL A 27 14.04 2.83 -0.40
N VAL A 28 13.99 1.50 -0.47
CA VAL A 28 14.39 0.71 -1.64
C VAL A 28 13.19 -0.12 -2.10
N GLY A 29 12.81 -0.02 -3.36
CA GLY A 29 11.69 -0.75 -3.94
C GLY A 29 12.09 -1.97 -4.75
N VAL A 30 11.29 -3.03 -4.68
CA VAL A 30 11.45 -4.23 -5.50
C VAL A 30 10.13 -4.59 -6.17
N ASP A 31 10.18 -4.83 -7.48
CA ASP A 31 9.04 -5.29 -8.27
C ASP A 31 9.51 -6.11 -9.48
N ILE A 32 8.70 -7.08 -9.91
CA ILE A 32 9.01 -7.93 -11.06
C ILE A 32 8.89 -7.15 -12.39
N GLU A 33 7.98 -6.18 -12.40
CA GLU A 33 7.77 -5.29 -13.54
C GLU A 33 8.73 -4.11 -13.50
N GLN A 34 9.05 -3.57 -14.66
CA GLN A 34 9.76 -2.31 -14.74
C GLN A 34 8.89 -1.17 -14.17
N ARG A 35 9.42 -0.38 -13.24
CA ARG A 35 8.70 0.72 -12.56
C ARG A 35 9.37 2.08 -12.79
N ASP A 36 9.22 2.61 -14.00
CA ASP A 36 9.87 3.87 -14.41
C ASP A 36 9.45 5.08 -13.57
N ASN A 37 8.25 5.04 -12.97
CA ASN A 37 7.74 6.11 -12.11
C ASN A 37 8.00 5.87 -10.62
N TYR A 38 8.70 4.79 -10.22
CA TYR A 38 9.03 4.58 -8.82
C TYR A 38 10.03 5.65 -8.35
N PRO A 39 9.75 6.40 -7.26
CA PRO A 39 10.49 7.63 -6.96
C PRO A 39 11.78 7.42 -6.14
N PHE A 40 12.15 6.18 -5.82
CA PHE A 40 13.33 5.85 -5.00
C PHE A 40 14.25 4.84 -5.70
N GLU A 41 15.28 4.37 -4.99
CA GLU A 41 16.11 3.27 -5.47
C GLU A 41 15.23 2.06 -5.80
N PHE A 42 15.44 1.46 -6.97
CA PHE A 42 14.60 0.41 -7.50
C PHE A 42 15.42 -0.76 -8.02
N HIS A 43 15.01 -1.96 -7.64
CA HIS A 43 15.54 -3.23 -8.15
C HIS A 43 14.43 -4.00 -8.84
N ARG A 44 14.64 -4.31 -10.12
CA ARG A 44 13.72 -5.17 -10.85
C ARG A 44 14.03 -6.63 -10.55
N GLY A 45 13.10 -7.36 -9.94
CA GLY A 45 13.30 -8.76 -9.58
C GLY A 45 12.14 -9.37 -8.83
N ASP A 46 12.26 -10.66 -8.51
CA ASP A 46 11.31 -11.33 -7.63
C ASP A 46 11.47 -10.81 -6.19
N ALA A 47 10.37 -10.38 -5.59
CA ALA A 47 10.35 -9.76 -4.28
C ALA A 47 10.75 -10.73 -3.15
N ILE A 48 10.38 -12.00 -3.25
CA ILE A 48 10.68 -13.01 -2.21
C ILE A 48 12.15 -13.41 -2.31
N GLU A 49 12.68 -13.62 -3.51
CA GLU A 49 14.09 -13.94 -3.69
C GLU A 49 14.99 -12.78 -3.26
N PHE A 50 14.65 -11.54 -3.64
CA PHE A 50 15.38 -10.36 -3.15
C PHE A 50 15.32 -10.24 -1.63
N LEU A 51 14.16 -10.48 -1.01
CA LEU A 51 14.01 -10.47 0.44
C LEU A 51 14.90 -11.51 1.13
N LYS A 52 14.97 -12.73 0.60
CA LYS A 52 15.83 -13.79 1.17
C LYS A 52 17.31 -13.42 1.10
N GLU A 53 17.74 -12.81 0.01
CA GLU A 53 19.14 -12.44 -0.22
C GLU A 53 19.54 -11.20 0.58
N HIS A 54 18.73 -10.13 0.52
CA HIS A 54 19.10 -8.79 0.99
C HIS A 54 18.28 -8.29 2.19
N GLY A 55 17.23 -8.99 2.62
CA GLY A 55 16.32 -8.51 3.67
C GLY A 55 17.00 -8.17 4.99
N HIS A 56 18.10 -8.85 5.30
CA HIS A 56 18.90 -8.62 6.50
C HIS A 56 19.60 -7.25 6.54
N GLU A 57 19.79 -6.61 5.37
CA GLU A 57 20.44 -5.30 5.21
C GLU A 57 19.54 -4.10 5.56
N PHE A 58 18.27 -4.36 5.83
CA PHE A 58 17.25 -3.36 6.13
C PHE A 58 16.87 -3.38 7.61
N ASP A 59 16.30 -2.27 8.09
CA ASP A 59 15.79 -2.16 9.45
C ASP A 59 14.33 -2.62 9.54
N ALA A 60 13.60 -2.56 8.42
CA ALA A 60 12.23 -3.05 8.31
C ALA A 60 11.86 -3.42 6.86
N VAL A 61 10.73 -4.11 6.71
CA VAL A 61 10.19 -4.51 5.40
C VAL A 61 8.70 -4.19 5.30
N HIS A 62 8.29 -3.62 4.18
CA HIS A 62 6.89 -3.54 3.77
C HIS A 62 6.65 -4.48 2.59
N ALA A 63 5.52 -5.18 2.58
CA ALA A 63 5.11 -6.02 1.46
C ALA A 63 3.64 -5.81 1.12
N SER A 64 3.36 -5.58 -0.16
CA SER A 64 1.99 -5.50 -0.72
C SER A 64 1.75 -6.63 -1.75
N PRO A 65 1.77 -7.92 -1.35
CA PRO A 65 1.68 -9.02 -2.30
C PRO A 65 0.38 -8.97 -3.12
N PRO A 66 0.39 -9.42 -4.39
CA PRO A 66 -0.74 -9.31 -5.30
C PRO A 66 -2.06 -9.86 -4.73
N CYS A 67 -3.12 -9.06 -4.79
CA CYS A 67 -4.40 -9.34 -4.14
C CYS A 67 -5.47 -9.93 -5.08
N GLN A 68 -5.15 -10.20 -6.35
CA GLN A 68 -6.16 -10.56 -7.38
C GLN A 68 -6.92 -11.84 -7.03
N ARG A 69 -6.29 -12.77 -6.30
CA ARG A 69 -6.94 -13.98 -5.75
C ARG A 69 -8.01 -13.67 -4.71
N TYR A 70 -7.98 -12.49 -4.08
CA TYR A 70 -8.86 -12.07 -2.98
C TYR A 70 -9.81 -10.94 -3.34
N SER A 71 -9.57 -10.23 -4.45
CA SER A 71 -10.43 -9.15 -4.90
C SER A 71 -11.84 -9.65 -5.28
N ALA A 72 -12.86 -8.93 -4.82
CA ALA A 72 -14.26 -9.14 -5.20
C ALA A 72 -14.54 -8.81 -6.68
N LEU A 73 -13.63 -8.09 -7.34
CA LEU A 73 -13.76 -7.70 -8.75
C LEU A 73 -13.28 -8.77 -9.73
N THR A 74 -12.56 -9.79 -9.25
CA THR A 74 -12.09 -10.88 -10.10
C THR A 74 -13.24 -11.85 -10.35
N THR A 75 -13.89 -11.75 -11.52
CA THR A 75 -14.93 -12.71 -11.95
C THR A 75 -14.29 -13.95 -12.55
N GLY A 76 -14.61 -15.15 -12.05
CA GLY A 76 -14.11 -16.42 -12.59
C GLY A 76 -14.43 -17.61 -11.66
N THR A 77 -14.28 -18.84 -12.16
CA THR A 77 -14.37 -20.05 -11.32
C THR A 77 -13.22 -20.10 -10.33
N HIS A 78 -13.35 -20.85 -9.23
CA HIS A 78 -12.24 -21.06 -8.28
C HIS A 78 -10.96 -21.52 -9.00
N SER A 79 -11.07 -22.49 -9.91
CA SER A 79 -9.94 -22.98 -10.71
C SER A 79 -9.29 -21.89 -11.58
N TYR A 80 -10.07 -20.98 -12.17
CA TYR A 80 -9.50 -19.86 -12.93
C TYR A 80 -8.67 -18.92 -12.03
N ARG A 81 -9.13 -18.66 -10.81
CA ARG A 81 -8.41 -17.80 -9.87
C ARG A 81 -7.09 -18.43 -9.43
N GLU A 82 -7.09 -19.73 -9.14
CA GLU A 82 -5.91 -20.47 -8.70
C GLU A 82 -4.82 -20.52 -9.77
N ASN A 83 -5.22 -20.72 -11.02
CA ASN A 83 -4.28 -20.87 -12.14
C ASN A 83 -3.69 -19.55 -12.65
N ASN A 84 -4.32 -18.40 -12.36
CA ASN A 84 -3.90 -17.11 -12.91
C ASN A 84 -3.43 -16.10 -11.86
N PHE A 85 -3.75 -16.32 -10.58
CA PHE A 85 -3.39 -15.41 -9.49
C PHE A 85 -2.72 -16.21 -8.37
N PRO A 86 -1.39 -16.42 -8.46
CA PRO A 86 -0.66 -17.14 -7.43
C PRO A 86 -0.86 -16.47 -6.08
N ASP A 87 -1.04 -17.28 -5.05
CA ASP A 87 -1.16 -16.79 -3.69
C ASP A 87 0.23 -16.54 -3.12
N LEU A 88 0.72 -15.32 -3.29
CA LEU A 88 2.04 -14.95 -2.77
C LEU A 88 2.02 -14.59 -1.29
N LEU A 89 0.85 -14.47 -0.66
CA LEU A 89 0.77 -14.05 0.73
C LEU A 89 1.45 -15.04 1.71
N PRO A 90 1.16 -16.37 1.68
CA PRO A 90 1.87 -17.32 2.53
C PRO A 90 3.39 -17.31 2.34
N PRO A 91 3.97 -17.44 1.12
CA PRO A 91 5.42 -17.47 0.96
C PRO A 91 6.07 -16.10 1.26
N THR A 92 5.37 -14.97 1.06
CA THR A 92 5.86 -13.66 1.53
C THR A 92 5.98 -13.65 3.05
N ARG A 93 4.95 -14.09 3.78
CA ARG A 93 4.98 -14.11 5.25
C ARG A 93 6.08 -15.03 5.79
N GLU A 94 6.21 -16.24 5.23
CA GLU A 94 7.26 -17.18 5.61
C GLU A 94 8.66 -16.59 5.42
N ALA A 95 8.91 -15.88 4.31
CA ALA A 95 10.19 -15.23 4.07
C ALA A 95 10.45 -14.05 5.03
N LEU A 96 9.41 -13.25 5.35
CA LEU A 96 9.52 -12.17 6.33
C LEU A 96 9.84 -12.69 7.73
N ASP A 97 9.14 -13.74 8.17
CA ASP A 97 9.38 -14.40 9.45
C ASP A 97 10.80 -14.98 9.53
N ALA A 98 11.30 -15.55 8.43
CA ALA A 98 12.66 -16.09 8.35
C ALA A 98 13.75 -15.00 8.40
N VAL A 99 13.51 -13.84 7.78
CA VAL A 99 14.41 -12.67 7.84
C VAL A 99 14.43 -12.05 9.23
N GLY A 100 13.31 -12.08 9.96
CA GLY A 100 13.24 -11.70 11.37
C GLY A 100 13.33 -10.19 11.65
N LYS A 101 13.13 -9.35 10.63
CA LYS A 101 13.04 -7.89 10.78
C LYS A 101 11.58 -7.48 11.07
N PRO A 102 11.35 -6.33 11.73
CA PRO A 102 10.02 -5.73 11.78
C PRO A 102 9.42 -5.61 10.38
N TYR A 103 8.15 -5.98 10.23
CA TYR A 103 7.50 -5.97 8.92
C TYR A 103 6.04 -5.56 8.94
N ILE A 104 5.59 -5.15 7.76
CA ILE A 104 4.21 -4.79 7.45
C ILE A 104 3.76 -5.55 6.20
N ILE A 105 2.64 -6.27 6.29
CA ILE A 105 1.96 -6.82 5.12
C ILE A 105 0.67 -6.02 4.89
N GLU A 106 0.54 -5.39 3.72
CA GLU A 106 -0.68 -4.73 3.28
C GLU A 106 -1.52 -5.63 2.38
N ASN A 107 -2.84 -5.53 2.51
CA ASN A 107 -3.73 -6.09 1.51
C ASN A 107 -5.14 -5.45 1.52
N VAL A 108 -5.96 -5.87 0.56
CA VAL A 108 -7.37 -5.46 0.45
C VAL A 108 -8.23 -6.04 1.58
N VAL A 109 -9.35 -5.38 1.86
CA VAL A 109 -10.36 -5.92 2.78
C VAL A 109 -10.88 -7.25 2.23
N GLY A 110 -10.80 -8.31 3.06
CA GLY A 110 -11.20 -9.67 2.70
C GLY A 110 -10.03 -10.62 2.41
N ALA A 111 -8.80 -10.11 2.32
CA ALA A 111 -7.60 -10.95 2.28
C ALA A 111 -7.37 -11.64 3.64
N PRO A 112 -6.78 -12.85 3.67
CA PRO A 112 -6.55 -13.61 4.89
C PRO A 112 -5.26 -13.15 5.60
N ILE A 113 -5.19 -11.85 5.92
CA ILE A 113 -4.14 -11.26 6.76
C ILE A 113 -4.70 -10.89 8.12
N ARG A 114 -3.83 -10.83 9.14
CA ARG A 114 -4.23 -10.31 10.45
C ARG A 114 -4.51 -8.81 10.29
N ALA A 115 -5.73 -8.40 10.63
CA ALA A 115 -6.16 -7.01 10.49
C ALA A 115 -5.77 -6.19 11.72
N ASP A 116 -4.47 -6.11 12.03
CA ASP A 116 -3.96 -5.31 13.15
C ASP A 116 -4.35 -3.84 13.01
N LEU A 117 -4.29 -3.34 11.76
CA LEU A 117 -4.85 -2.05 11.38
C LEU A 117 -5.79 -2.20 10.20
N LYS A 118 -6.83 -1.36 10.19
CA LYS A 118 -7.65 -1.06 9.02
C LYS A 118 -7.65 0.45 8.81
N LEU A 119 -6.94 0.91 7.79
CA LEU A 119 -6.83 2.33 7.48
C LEU A 119 -7.81 2.76 6.39
N CYS A 120 -8.31 3.98 6.51
CA CYS A 120 -9.25 4.61 5.58
C CYS A 120 -8.77 6.00 5.17
N GLY A 121 -8.99 6.40 3.92
CA GLY A 121 -8.66 7.75 3.43
C GLY A 121 -9.16 8.88 4.34
N LEU A 122 -10.39 8.76 4.85
CA LEU A 122 -10.98 9.78 5.74
C LEU A 122 -10.23 9.98 7.05
N MET A 123 -9.53 8.98 7.58
CA MET A 123 -8.71 9.11 8.79
C MET A 123 -7.59 10.14 8.62
N PHE A 124 -7.21 10.42 7.37
CA PHE A 124 -6.12 11.31 7.00
C PHE A 124 -6.60 12.52 6.20
N GLY A 125 -7.91 12.83 6.26
CA GLY A 125 -8.51 13.95 5.52
C GLY A 125 -8.51 13.78 4.00
N LEU A 126 -8.27 12.56 3.49
CA LEU A 126 -8.24 12.29 2.06
C LEU A 126 -9.65 12.17 1.48
N ARG A 127 -9.80 12.66 0.26
CA ARG A 127 -11.07 12.65 -0.48
C ARG A 127 -11.32 11.32 -1.20
N VAL A 128 -10.96 10.19 -0.59
CA VAL A 128 -11.13 8.85 -1.17
C VAL A 128 -11.66 7.84 -0.15
N PHE A 129 -12.64 7.03 -0.57
CA PHE A 129 -13.04 5.85 0.18
C PHE A 129 -12.15 4.66 -0.21
N ARG A 130 -11.01 4.55 0.46
CA ARG A 130 -10.09 3.43 0.28
C ARG A 130 -9.79 2.82 1.63
N HIS A 131 -10.11 1.54 1.79
CA HIS A 131 -9.79 0.76 2.97
C HIS A 131 -8.72 -0.26 2.65
N ARG A 132 -7.73 -0.36 3.53
CA ARG A 132 -6.67 -1.37 3.48
C ARG A 132 -6.42 -1.95 4.85
N LEU A 133 -6.09 -3.23 4.86
CA LEU A 133 -5.72 -3.98 6.04
C LEU A 133 -4.19 -4.02 6.11
N PHE A 134 -3.66 -3.94 7.32
CA PHE A 134 -2.24 -4.08 7.58
C PHE A 134 -2.04 -5.07 8.72
N GLU A 135 -1.19 -6.05 8.47
CA GLU A 135 -0.61 -6.95 9.46
C GLU A 135 0.76 -6.38 9.83
N VAL A 136 0.99 -6.11 11.12
CA VAL A 136 2.24 -5.53 11.63
C VAL A 136 2.93 -6.51 12.59
N SER A 137 4.24 -6.68 12.44
CA SER A 137 5.03 -7.59 13.27
C SER A 137 6.35 -6.95 13.69
N GLY A 138 6.79 -7.24 14.91
CA GLY A 138 8.02 -6.68 15.49
C GLY A 138 7.89 -5.24 16.02
N PHE A 139 6.71 -4.62 15.95
CA PHE A 139 6.42 -3.31 16.54
C PHE A 139 4.92 -3.14 16.77
N TRP A 140 4.53 -2.13 17.53
CA TRP A 140 3.13 -1.77 17.74
C TRP A 140 2.72 -0.49 17.01
N ALA A 141 1.49 -0.46 16.50
CA ALA A 141 0.88 0.74 15.95
C ALA A 141 -0.59 0.83 16.40
N PRO A 142 -1.05 1.96 16.95
CA PRO A 142 -2.44 2.10 17.33
C PRO A 142 -3.35 2.20 16.11
N GLN A 143 -4.60 1.74 16.24
CA GLN A 143 -5.65 2.01 15.27
C GLN A 143 -6.12 3.46 15.43
N PRO A 144 -5.97 4.35 14.42
CA PRO A 144 -6.56 5.68 14.48
C PRO A 144 -8.09 5.61 14.41
N ASP A 145 -8.75 6.60 15.00
CA ASP A 145 -10.21 6.76 14.96
C ASP A 145 -10.70 6.77 13.51
N HIS A 146 -11.74 5.99 13.22
CA HIS A 146 -12.35 5.92 11.89
C HIS A 146 -13.54 6.86 11.77
N PRO A 147 -13.46 7.95 10.97
CA PRO A 147 -14.61 8.82 10.76
C PRO A 147 -15.74 8.09 10.03
N SER A 148 -16.99 8.40 10.41
CA SER A 148 -18.15 7.87 9.70
C SER A 148 -18.15 8.32 8.25
N HIS A 149 -18.50 7.41 7.33
CA HIS A 149 -18.71 7.78 5.93
C HIS A 149 -20.04 8.49 5.69
N LYS A 150 -20.92 8.56 6.69
CA LYS A 150 -22.26 9.14 6.54
C LYS A 150 -22.15 10.63 6.20
N GLY A 151 -22.81 11.04 5.12
CA GLY A 151 -22.82 12.43 4.65
C GLY A 151 -21.87 12.69 3.47
N HIS A 152 -20.84 11.86 3.31
CA HIS A 152 -19.90 11.94 2.19
C HIS A 152 -20.49 11.27 0.93
N ARG A 153 -20.23 11.85 -0.25
CA ARG A 153 -20.69 11.33 -1.54
C ARG A 153 -19.57 11.34 -2.57
N VAL A 154 -19.52 10.30 -3.38
CA VAL A 154 -18.58 10.22 -4.50
C VAL A 154 -19.09 11.05 -5.67
N ALA A 155 -18.31 12.04 -6.08
CA ALA A 155 -18.55 12.81 -7.29
C ALA A 155 -18.26 11.99 -8.54
N GLY A 156 -18.98 12.31 -9.63
CA GLY A 156 -18.72 11.74 -10.94
C GLY A 156 -19.98 11.46 -11.75
N TRP A 157 -19.79 10.92 -12.95
CA TRP A 157 -20.85 10.58 -13.87
C TRP A 157 -21.28 9.13 -13.69
N ARG A 158 -22.59 8.90 -13.58
CA ARG A 158 -23.19 7.57 -13.58
C ARG A 158 -24.42 7.60 -14.47
N HIS A 159 -24.49 6.71 -15.45
CA HIS A 159 -25.60 6.60 -16.40
C HIS A 159 -25.98 7.95 -17.05
N GLY A 160 -24.99 8.74 -17.45
CA GLY A 160 -25.22 10.04 -18.11
C GLY A 160 -25.60 11.20 -17.18
N VAL A 161 -25.68 10.98 -15.87
CA VAL A 161 -25.98 12.01 -14.87
C VAL A 161 -24.72 12.33 -14.07
N LYS A 162 -24.39 13.62 -13.92
CA LYS A 162 -23.33 14.09 -13.03
C LYS A 162 -23.84 14.18 -11.60
N TYR A 163 -23.16 13.51 -10.68
CA TYR A 163 -23.40 13.57 -9.24
C TYR A 163 -22.33 14.44 -8.60
N GLU A 164 -22.77 15.39 -7.79
CA GLU A 164 -21.89 16.21 -6.95
C GLU A 164 -21.54 15.45 -5.67
N GLY A 165 -20.35 15.71 -5.14
CA GLY A 165 -19.81 15.02 -3.98
C GLY A 165 -18.42 15.53 -3.60
N ASP A 166 -18.02 15.23 -2.38
CA ASP A 166 -16.72 15.60 -1.83
C ASP A 166 -15.67 14.49 -1.99
N MET A 167 -16.08 13.28 -2.37
CA MET A 167 -15.18 12.13 -2.55
C MET A 167 -14.92 11.81 -4.02
N VAL A 168 -13.77 11.21 -4.31
CA VAL A 168 -13.32 10.86 -5.66
C VAL A 168 -13.27 9.34 -5.84
N ALA A 169 -13.77 8.87 -6.99
CA ALA A 169 -13.72 7.46 -7.40
C ALA A 169 -12.39 7.12 -8.11
N VAL A 170 -11.38 6.73 -7.36
CA VAL A 170 -10.06 6.37 -7.90
C VAL A 170 -10.01 4.89 -8.30
N TYR A 171 -10.69 4.53 -9.39
CA TYR A 171 -10.66 3.18 -9.98
C TYR A 171 -11.19 3.14 -11.44
N GLY A 172 -10.76 2.12 -12.20
CA GLY A 172 -11.21 1.84 -13.58
C GLY A 172 -10.58 2.75 -14.64
N HIS A 173 -11.16 2.78 -15.85
CA HIS A 173 -10.58 3.45 -17.02
C HIS A 173 -10.95 4.95 -17.17
N GLY A 174 -11.49 5.59 -16.13
CA GLY A 174 -11.61 7.06 -16.07
C GLY A 174 -12.78 7.72 -16.81
N GLY A 175 -13.65 6.97 -17.51
CA GLY A 175 -14.88 7.52 -18.07
C GLY A 175 -15.82 8.01 -16.96
N GLY A 176 -15.84 9.32 -16.69
CA GLY A 176 -16.75 9.95 -15.74
C GLY A 176 -16.34 9.94 -14.25
N LYS A 177 -15.15 9.45 -13.90
CA LYS A 177 -14.75 9.18 -12.49
C LYS A 177 -13.73 10.17 -11.89
N GLY A 178 -13.58 11.33 -12.52
CA GLY A 178 -12.59 12.35 -12.16
C GLY A 178 -11.46 12.48 -13.18
N SER A 179 -10.88 13.66 -13.26
CA SER A 179 -9.65 14.00 -13.96
C SER A 179 -8.44 13.32 -13.31
N LEU A 180 -7.31 13.30 -14.02
CA LEU A 180 -6.05 12.80 -13.45
C LEU A 180 -5.68 13.58 -12.19
N GLN A 181 -5.75 14.91 -12.24
CA GLN A 181 -5.42 15.77 -11.10
C GLN A 181 -6.28 15.46 -9.87
N GLU A 182 -7.60 15.29 -10.05
CA GLU A 182 -8.49 14.91 -8.94
C GLU A 182 -8.11 13.57 -8.30
N TRP A 183 -7.61 12.61 -9.09
CA TRP A 183 -7.13 11.32 -8.56
C TRP A 183 -5.82 11.49 -7.80
N GLN A 184 -4.89 12.26 -8.35
CA GLN A 184 -3.61 12.56 -7.72
C GLN A 184 -3.83 13.27 -6.38
N ASP A 185 -4.66 14.32 -6.35
CA ASP A 185 -5.01 15.08 -5.15
C ASP A 185 -5.72 14.21 -4.11
N ALA A 186 -6.69 13.37 -4.52
CA ALA A 186 -7.44 12.52 -3.60
C ALA A 186 -6.58 11.42 -2.96
N MET A 187 -5.53 10.97 -3.63
CA MET A 187 -4.62 9.94 -3.15
C MET A 187 -3.34 10.49 -2.53
N GLY A 188 -2.99 11.76 -2.79
CA GLY A 188 -1.70 12.35 -2.45
C GLY A 188 -0.52 11.82 -3.29
N ILE A 189 -0.78 11.46 -4.55
CA ILE A 189 0.17 10.82 -5.47
C ILE A 189 0.37 11.71 -6.70
N HIS A 190 1.50 12.42 -6.79
CA HIS A 190 1.73 13.41 -7.86
C HIS A 190 2.91 13.07 -8.79
N TRP A 191 3.69 12.03 -8.48
CA TRP A 191 4.90 11.68 -9.23
C TRP A 191 4.64 10.76 -10.42
N THR A 192 3.41 10.30 -10.62
CA THR A 192 3.00 9.55 -11.81
C THR A 192 1.73 10.16 -12.41
N SER A 193 1.69 10.21 -13.75
CA SER A 193 0.50 10.56 -14.52
C SER A 193 -0.27 9.33 -15.01
N VAL A 194 0.20 8.11 -14.71
CA VAL A 194 -0.43 6.86 -15.14
C VAL A 194 -1.59 6.52 -14.19
N ARG A 195 -2.83 6.68 -14.68
CA ARG A 195 -4.03 6.44 -13.87
C ARG A 195 -4.10 5.07 -13.21
N LYS A 196 -3.64 4.02 -13.90
CA LYS A 196 -3.63 2.65 -13.37
C LYS A 196 -2.77 2.55 -12.11
N GLU A 197 -1.59 3.16 -12.13
CA GLU A 197 -0.68 3.19 -10.98
C GLU A 197 -1.33 3.87 -9.77
N ILE A 198 -2.01 5.01 -9.98
CA ILE A 198 -2.72 5.73 -8.90
C ILE A 198 -3.89 4.89 -8.35
N ALA A 199 -4.62 4.17 -9.22
CA ALA A 199 -5.75 3.34 -8.81
C ALA A 199 -5.33 2.09 -8.02
N GLU A 200 -4.19 1.49 -8.35
CA GLU A 200 -3.69 0.29 -7.69
C GLU A 200 -2.94 0.62 -6.38
N ALA A 201 -2.35 1.81 -6.28
CA ALA A 201 -1.62 2.25 -5.10
C ALA A 201 -2.48 2.39 -3.82
N ILE A 202 -1.81 2.32 -2.68
CA ILE A 202 -2.32 2.83 -1.41
C ILE A 202 -1.94 4.31 -1.25
N PRO A 203 -2.74 5.11 -0.52
CA PRO A 203 -2.38 6.50 -0.24
C PRO A 203 -1.14 6.56 0.65
N PRO A 204 -0.13 7.40 0.34
CA PRO A 204 1.09 7.52 1.15
C PRO A 204 0.84 7.87 2.63
N ALA A 205 -0.25 8.56 2.93
CA ALA A 205 -0.61 8.92 4.31
C ALA A 205 -0.74 7.68 5.22
N PHE A 206 -1.08 6.51 4.67
CA PHE A 206 -1.26 5.28 5.44
C PHE A 206 0.07 4.77 5.97
N THR A 207 1.07 4.64 5.08
CA THR A 207 2.40 4.17 5.45
C THR A 207 3.26 5.26 6.09
N GLU A 208 2.94 6.53 5.88
CA GLU A 208 3.52 7.63 6.67
C GLU A 208 3.13 7.51 8.14
N TYR A 209 1.85 7.26 8.43
CA TYR A 209 1.39 7.02 9.79
C TYR A 209 2.07 5.81 10.43
N ILE A 210 2.06 4.66 9.75
CA ILE A 210 2.69 3.42 10.23
C ILE A 210 4.20 3.62 10.42
N GLY A 211 4.85 4.28 9.46
CA GLY A 211 6.26 4.59 9.49
C GLY A 211 6.66 5.43 10.70
N HIS A 212 5.86 6.41 11.10
CA HIS A 212 6.12 7.17 12.33
C HIS A 212 6.09 6.29 13.59
N GLN A 213 5.16 5.33 13.69
CA GLN A 213 5.09 4.42 14.85
C GLN A 213 6.31 3.50 14.91
N LEU A 214 6.72 2.96 13.75
CA LEU A 214 7.89 2.11 13.63
C LEU A 214 9.18 2.87 13.93
N MET A 215 9.34 4.09 13.38
CA MET A 215 10.51 4.94 13.63
C MET A 215 10.69 5.28 15.10
N ALA A 216 9.59 5.48 15.85
CA ALA A 216 9.68 5.74 17.28
C ALA A 216 10.31 4.56 18.03
N GLN A 217 9.90 3.33 17.71
CA GLN A 217 10.39 2.11 18.36
C GLN A 217 11.81 1.72 17.93
N LEU A 218 12.15 1.84 16.64
CA LEU A 218 13.52 1.62 16.15
C LEU A 218 14.53 2.58 16.81
N ARG A 219 14.08 3.81 17.13
CA ARG A 219 14.89 4.78 17.86
C ARG A 219 15.00 4.49 19.33
N GLU A 220 14.12 3.71 19.95
CA GLU A 220 14.26 3.34 21.37
C GLU A 220 15.24 2.18 21.53
N GLU A 221 15.19 1.20 20.63
CA GLU A 221 16.11 0.05 20.62
C GLU A 221 17.57 0.45 20.41
N ALA A 222 17.84 1.52 19.65
CA ALA A 222 19.20 2.01 19.43
C ALA A 222 19.87 2.66 20.67
N TRP A 223 19.14 2.83 21.77
CA TRP A 223 19.62 3.47 23.01
C TRP A 223 19.62 2.54 24.23
N VAL A 224 19.25 1.26 24.04
CA VAL A 224 19.33 0.19 25.04
C VAL A 224 20.57 -0.66 24.76
#